data_AF-A0A6J3BYV8-F1
#
_entry.id   AF-A0A6J3BYV8-F1
#
_cell.length_a   1.000
_cell.length_b   1.000
_cell.length_c   1.000
_cell.angle_alpha   90.00
_cell.angle_beta   90.00
_cell.angle_gamma   90.00
#
_symmetry.space_group_name_H-M   'P 1'
#
loop_
_entity.id
_entity.type
_entity.pdbx_description
1 polymer ?
#
loop_
_entity_poly.entity_id
_entity_poly.type
_entity_poly.pdbx_seq_one_letter_code
_entity_poly.pdbx_strand_id
1 'polypeptide(L)'
;YSASNSPNDEGYCGTSPFSEPETKALADFITAKKENLKFYFSIHGYGQKIVIPYSDRIKHVDNYNELENYGKQAIVKMYKLFGTKYDVGTFYDTL
;
A
#
# COMPACT_ATOMS: atom_id res chain seq x y z
N TYR A 1 10.60 -3.68 -7.62
CA TYR A 1 11.41 -4.88 -7.32
C TYR A 1 10.60 -5.71 -6.35
N SER A 2 10.01 -6.84 -6.78
CA SER A 2 9.43 -7.91 -5.93
C SER A 2 8.48 -8.84 -6.70
N ALA A 3 8.12 -8.54 -7.96
CA ALA A 3 7.32 -9.44 -8.79
C ALA A 3 8.21 -10.41 -9.58
N SER A 4 7.77 -11.66 -9.72
CA SER A 4 8.41 -12.71 -10.52
C SER A 4 7.42 -13.29 -11.53
N ASN A 5 7.94 -13.76 -12.66
CA ASN A 5 7.18 -14.53 -13.66
C ASN A 5 7.28 -16.05 -13.43
N SER A 6 8.06 -16.50 -12.44
CA SER A 6 8.21 -17.92 -12.09
C SER A 6 7.10 -18.33 -11.12
N PRO A 7 6.26 -19.34 -11.47
CA PRO A 7 5.19 -19.82 -10.58
C PRO A 7 5.67 -20.41 -9.25
N ASN A 8 6.97 -20.71 -9.13
CA ASN A 8 7.55 -21.30 -7.92
C ASN A 8 8.12 -20.25 -6.97
N ASP A 9 8.10 -18.98 -7.34
CA ASP A 9 8.64 -17.90 -6.52
C ASP A 9 7.55 -17.31 -5.62
N GLU A 10 7.87 -16.96 -4.37
CA GLU A 10 6.92 -16.31 -3.46
C GLU A 10 6.36 -14.99 -4.00
N GLY A 11 7.13 -14.31 -4.85
CA GLY A 11 6.75 -13.05 -5.52
C GLY A 11 6.03 -13.26 -6.86
N TYR A 12 5.53 -14.46 -7.19
CA TYR A 12 4.88 -14.71 -8.47
C TYR A 12 3.69 -13.77 -8.71
N CYS A 13 3.68 -13.08 -9.85
CA CYS A 13 2.68 -12.05 -10.16
C CYS A 13 1.42 -12.57 -10.87
N GLY A 14 1.34 -13.88 -11.15
CA GLY A 14 0.24 -14.46 -11.91
C GLY A 14 0.47 -14.43 -13.42
N THR A 15 -0.51 -14.93 -14.18
CA THR A 15 -0.43 -15.04 -15.64
C THR A 15 -0.81 -13.75 -16.36
N SER A 16 -1.55 -12.87 -15.69
CA SER A 16 -1.99 -11.56 -16.20
C SER A 16 -2.49 -10.68 -15.03
N PRO A 17 -2.62 -9.35 -15.21
CA PRO A 17 -3.24 -8.50 -14.21
C PRO A 17 -4.63 -9.01 -13.82
N PHE A 18 -4.87 -9.16 -12.52
CA PHE A 18 -6.12 -9.68 -11.96
C PHE A 18 -6.44 -11.14 -12.37
N SER A 19 -5.44 -11.99 -12.57
CA SER A 19 -5.63 -13.43 -12.83
C SER A 19 -6.30 -14.18 -11.68
N GLU A 20 -6.02 -13.77 -10.44
CA GLU A 20 -6.56 -14.43 -9.25
C GLU A 20 -8.02 -13.99 -9.02
N PRO A 21 -8.97 -14.92 -8.82
CA PRO A 21 -10.39 -14.60 -8.69
C PRO A 21 -10.68 -13.63 -7.53
N GLU A 22 -9.90 -13.70 -6.45
CA GLU A 22 -9.99 -12.78 -5.31
C GLU A 22 -9.60 -11.35 -5.70
N THR A 23 -8.48 -11.19 -6.40
CA THR A 23 -8.01 -9.87 -6.85
C THR A 23 -8.92 -9.28 -7.92
N LYS A 24 -9.48 -10.14 -8.79
CA LYS A 24 -10.48 -9.75 -9.78
C LYS A 24 -11.76 -9.22 -9.12
N ALA A 25 -12.30 -9.94 -8.13
CA ALA A 25 -13.49 -9.50 -7.41
C ALA A 25 -13.29 -8.13 -6.74
N LEU A 26 -12.12 -7.91 -6.13
CA LEU A 26 -11.78 -6.63 -5.52
C LEU A 26 -11.66 -5.51 -6.57
N ALA A 27 -10.99 -5.77 -7.69
CA ALA A 27 -10.83 -4.81 -8.78
C ALA A 27 -12.18 -4.42 -9.39
N ASP A 28 -13.06 -5.39 -9.62
CA ASP A 28 -14.40 -5.16 -10.14
C ASP A 28 -15.23 -4.31 -9.16
N PHE A 29 -15.16 -4.60 -7.85
CA PHE A 29 -15.81 -3.81 -6.80
C PHE A 29 -15.31 -2.36 -6.76
N ILE A 30 -13.99 -2.15 -6.71
CA ILE A 30 -13.38 -0.81 -6.67
C ILE A 30 -13.77 -0.04 -7.92
N THR A 31 -13.69 -0.66 -9.10
CA THR A 31 -14.06 -0.03 -10.38
C THR A 31 -15.52 0.39 -10.39
N ALA A 32 -16.43 -0.46 -9.90
CA ALA A 32 -17.86 -0.16 -9.82
C ALA A 32 -18.19 0.95 -8.81
N LYS A 33 -17.32 1.21 -7.82
CA LYS A 33 -17.54 2.19 -6.75
C LYS A 33 -16.62 3.42 -6.84
N LYS A 34 -15.76 3.52 -7.85
CA LYS A 34 -14.66 4.51 -7.92
C LYS A 34 -15.09 5.97 -7.72
N GLU A 35 -16.28 6.36 -8.18
CA GLU A 35 -16.79 7.74 -8.03
C GLU A 35 -17.05 8.10 -6.55
N ASN A 36 -17.44 7.10 -5.75
CA ASN A 36 -17.80 7.25 -4.34
C ASN A 36 -16.72 6.76 -3.37
N LEU A 37 -15.74 6.00 -3.86
CA LEU A 37 -14.63 5.50 -3.04
C LEU A 37 -13.64 6.63 -2.76
N LYS A 38 -13.51 7.04 -1.49
CA LYS A 38 -12.64 8.16 -1.09
C LYS A 38 -11.30 7.73 -0.50
N PHE A 39 -11.26 6.55 0.14
CA PHE A 39 -10.06 6.02 0.78
C PHE A 39 -9.94 4.53 0.52
N TYR A 40 -8.69 4.07 0.43
CA TYR A 40 -8.34 2.65 0.35
C TYR A 40 -7.25 2.37 1.38
N PHE A 41 -7.50 1.41 2.27
CA PHE A 41 -6.54 0.95 3.26
C PHE A 41 -6.33 -0.55 3.06
N SER A 42 -5.10 -0.96 2.74
CA SER A 42 -4.68 -2.36 2.73
C SER A 42 -3.86 -2.64 3.98
N ILE A 43 -4.28 -3.62 4.78
CA ILE A 43 -3.66 -3.91 6.08
C ILE A 43 -2.82 -5.16 5.94
N HIS A 44 -1.54 -5.04 6.28
CA HIS A 44 -0.56 -6.11 6.25
C HIS A 44 0.23 -6.15 7.57
N GLY A 45 0.87 -7.28 7.83
CA GLY A 45 1.87 -7.43 8.89
C GLY A 45 3.07 -8.23 8.36
N TYR A 46 4.28 -8.05 8.89
CA TYR A 46 4.71 -7.17 9.99
C TYR A 46 5.43 -5.91 9.47
N GLY A 47 6.03 -5.11 10.37
CA GLY A 47 6.98 -4.05 10.00
C GLY A 47 6.73 -2.69 10.64
N GLN A 48 5.54 -2.46 11.21
CA GLN A 48 5.15 -1.19 11.84
C GLN A 48 5.34 0.04 10.91
N LYS A 49 4.77 -0.04 9.71
CA LYS A 49 4.90 1.01 8.69
C LYS A 49 3.53 1.39 8.13
N ILE A 50 3.33 2.68 7.86
CA ILE A 50 2.27 3.18 6.99
C ILE A 50 2.91 3.48 5.63
N VAL A 51 2.67 2.61 4.65
CA VAL A 51 3.22 2.77 3.30
C VAL A 51 2.21 3.48 2.41
N ILE A 52 2.65 4.56 1.75
CA ILE A 52 1.86 5.35 0.80
C ILE A 52 2.40 5.18 -0.63
N PRO A 53 1.58 5.42 -1.68
CA PRO A 53 2.04 5.27 -3.06
C PRO A 53 3.21 6.21 -3.43
N TYR A 54 4.07 5.84 -4.37
CA TYR A 54 4.08 4.59 -5.15
C TYR A 54 5.19 3.64 -4.66
N SER A 55 5.02 2.34 -4.91
CA SER A 55 6.01 1.31 -4.56
C SER A 55 6.89 0.86 -5.73
N ASP A 56 6.56 1.26 -6.96
CA ASP A 56 7.25 0.84 -8.19
C ASP A 56 8.31 1.85 -8.67
N ARG A 57 8.43 3.01 -8.00
CA ARG A 57 9.34 4.10 -8.37
C ARG A 57 9.84 4.85 -7.13
N ILE A 58 11.06 5.38 -7.24
CA ILE A 58 11.69 6.18 -6.18
C ILE A 58 11.14 7.61 -6.15
N LYS A 59 10.82 8.16 -7.32
CA LYS A 59 10.39 9.55 -7.44
C LYS A 59 9.02 9.75 -6.76
N HIS A 60 8.96 10.65 -5.79
CA HIS A 60 7.71 11.15 -5.25
C HIS A 60 6.92 11.91 -6.33
N VAL A 61 5.64 11.58 -6.45
CA VAL A 61 4.73 12.14 -7.46
C VAL A 61 3.38 12.46 -6.83
N ASP A 62 2.56 13.19 -7.57
CA ASP A 62 1.18 13.50 -7.21
C ASP A 62 1.05 14.15 -5.82
N ASN A 63 0.18 13.63 -4.97
CA ASN A 63 -0.14 14.16 -3.65
C ASN A 63 0.69 13.53 -2.51
N TYR A 64 1.92 13.09 -2.79
CA TYR A 64 2.81 12.46 -1.79
C TYR A 64 2.87 13.22 -0.45
N ASN A 65 3.17 14.53 -0.49
CA ASN A 65 3.31 15.35 0.73
C ASN A 65 2.02 15.39 1.57
N GLU A 66 0.86 15.35 0.92
CA GLU A 66 -0.44 15.33 1.60
C GLU A 66 -0.66 13.99 2.32
N LEU A 67 -0.43 12.87 1.61
CA LEU A 67 -0.56 11.53 2.18
C LEU A 67 0.45 11.28 3.30
N GLU A 68 1.69 11.74 3.13
CA GLU A 68 2.74 11.64 4.14
C GLU A 68 2.34 12.41 5.41
N ASN A 69 1.79 13.62 5.26
CA ASN A 69 1.29 14.40 6.39
C ASN A 69 0.13 13.70 7.13
N TYR A 70 -0.80 13.06 6.41
CA TYR A 70 -1.86 12.26 7.05
C TYR A 70 -1.28 11.07 7.82
N GLY A 71 -0.32 10.35 7.23
CA GLY A 71 0.34 9.24 7.90
C GLY A 71 1.14 9.68 9.13
N LYS A 72 1.87 10.81 9.07
CA LYS A 72 2.56 11.41 10.22
C LYS A 72 1.60 11.71 11.37
N GLN A 73 0.43 12.28 11.08
CA GLN A 73 -0.58 12.51 12.11
C GLN A 73 -1.12 11.21 12.70
N ALA A 74 -1.30 10.16 11.88
CA ALA A 74 -1.75 8.85 12.34
C ALA A 74 -0.72 8.18 13.27
N ILE A 75 0.55 8.09 12.89
CA ILE A 75 1.59 7.45 13.71
C ILE A 75 1.79 8.16 15.06
N VAL A 76 1.65 9.49 15.10
CA VAL A 76 1.73 10.25 16.36
C VAL A 76 0.58 9.87 17.29
N LYS A 77 -0.64 9.70 16.77
CA LYS A 77 -1.79 9.26 17.57
C LYS A 77 -1.63 7.81 18.03
N MET A 78 -1.17 6.91 17.16
CA MET A 78 -0.91 5.52 17.51
C MET A 78 0.16 5.39 18.60
N TYR A 79 1.25 6.16 18.49
CA TYR A 79 2.30 6.20 19.50
C TYR A 79 1.79 6.68 20.86
N LYS A 80 0.95 7.71 20.90
CA LYS A 80 0.35 8.20 22.16
C LYS A 80 -0.53 7.16 22.86
N LEU A 81 -1.19 6.29 22.09
CA LEU A 81 -2.08 5.27 22.65
C LEU A 81 -1.34 4.01 23.09
N PHE A 82 -0.35 3.56 22.32
CA PHE A 82 0.24 2.23 22.48
C PHE A 82 1.75 2.22 22.71
N GLY A 83 2.43 3.37 22.60
CA GLY A 83 3.89 3.48 22.72
C GLY A 83 4.67 2.86 21.55
N THR A 84 3.99 2.27 20.58
CA THR A 84 4.62 1.64 19.41
C THR A 84 5.01 2.69 18.37
N LYS A 85 6.27 2.65 17.92
CA LYS A 85 6.78 3.53 16.87
C LYS A 85 6.50 2.94 15.50
N TYR A 86 6.02 3.80 14.60
CA TYR A 86 5.75 3.47 13.21
C TYR A 86 6.46 4.48 12.31
N ASP A 87 6.91 4.02 11.14
CA ASP A 87 7.41 4.88 10.07
C ASP A 87 6.33 5.14 9.02
N VAL A 88 6.50 6.20 8.24
CA VAL A 88 5.61 6.59 7.14
C VAL A 88 6.42 7.06 5.94
N GLY A 89 6.01 6.63 4.75
CA GLY A 89 6.63 7.04 3.48
C GLY A 89 6.26 6.09 2.34
N THR A 90 6.88 6.28 1.18
CA THR A 90 6.82 5.26 0.12
C THR A 90 7.54 3.98 0.53
N PHE A 91 7.43 2.94 -0.30
CA PHE A 91 8.21 1.72 -0.11
C PHE A 91 9.71 2.04 0.03
N TYR A 92 10.26 2.93 -0.80
CA TYR A 92 11.68 3.27 -0.80
C TYR A 92 12.10 4.17 0.36
N ASP A 93 11.21 5.02 0.87
CA ASP A 93 11.49 5.88 2.04
C ASP A 93 11.55 5.07 3.34
N THR A 94 10.88 3.92 3.35
CA THR A 94 10.75 3.06 4.53
C THR A 94 11.54 1.76 4.41
N LEU A 95 12.46 1.64 3.45
CA LEU A 95 13.39 0.50 3.38
C LEU A 95 14.27 0.41 4.62
#